data_AF-A0AAE3J991-F1
#
_entry.id   AF-A0AAE3J991-F1
#
_cell.length_a   1.000
_cell.length_b   1.000
_cell.length_c   1.000
_cell.angle_alpha   90.00
_cell.angle_beta   90.00
_cell.angle_gamma   90.00
#
_symmetry.space_group_name_H-M   'P 1'
#
loop_
_entity.id
_entity.type
_entity.pdbx_description
1 polymer ?
#
loop_
_entity_poly.entity_id
_entity_poly.type
_entity_poly.pdbx_seq_one_letter_code
_entity_poly.pdbx_strand_id
1 'polypeptide(L)'
;MNLRKKIIGAIVTVLIVITNIVVFAQTEKKPQTTLAVEPKRTEAGIEYNLYLENTNCLSTLFFEMNFDGKNVGKATLEKNECFDILHTTWNTDNRISVKGYLGRTGNKMGFSSNERIKVAKIVIPIDVSSAGEFIADISNVICAGITETDGTAVKGEVKVYETSIKYSAKECSILDFSQDAVDILSSKAQNVDVIFAAYDENGKLVSAHKENVTLQQGKNKLDVSGIDFTNSESISVMIWDSMASMRPFADKATINK
;
A
#
# COMPACT_ATOMS: atom_id res chain seq x y z
N MET A 1 -54.59 50.54 -31.55
CA MET A 1 -55.66 49.60 -31.95
C MET A 1 -55.07 48.66 -33.00
N ASN A 2 -54.34 47.63 -32.58
CA ASN A 2 -54.81 46.26 -32.37
C ASN A 2 -55.40 45.55 -33.61
N LEU A 3 -54.70 44.46 -33.95
CA LEU A 3 -55.20 43.14 -34.34
C LEU A 3 -55.66 42.86 -35.80
N ARG A 4 -54.87 41.96 -36.40
CA ARG A 4 -55.30 40.66 -36.99
C ARG A 4 -56.14 40.66 -38.27
N LYS A 5 -55.49 40.31 -39.39
CA LYS A 5 -55.63 39.01 -40.11
C LYS A 5 -55.20 39.17 -41.57
N LYS A 6 -54.22 38.36 -42.02
CA LYS A 6 -54.43 37.41 -43.13
C LYS A 6 -53.23 36.47 -43.27
N ILE A 7 -53.55 35.18 -43.23
CA ILE A 7 -52.71 34.00 -43.39
C ILE A 7 -52.77 33.57 -44.85
N ILE A 8 -51.63 33.47 -45.54
CA ILE A 8 -51.31 32.58 -46.68
C ILE A 8 -49.76 32.53 -46.65
N GLY A 9 -49.03 31.43 -46.46
CA GLY A 9 -49.20 30.10 -47.03
C GLY A 9 -48.08 29.89 -48.06
N ALA A 10 -46.85 29.62 -47.62
CA ALA A 10 -45.79 28.99 -48.42
C ALA A 10 -44.67 28.49 -47.49
N ILE A 11 -44.80 27.22 -47.11
CA ILE A 11 -43.71 26.34 -46.68
C ILE A 11 -42.72 26.23 -47.84
N VAL A 12 -41.40 26.36 -47.60
CA VAL A 12 -40.30 25.58 -48.23
C VAL A 12 -38.97 26.03 -47.60
N THR A 13 -38.49 25.15 -46.71
CA THR A 13 -37.08 24.77 -46.47
C THR A 13 -36.11 25.83 -45.95
N VAL A 14 -36.17 26.12 -44.64
CA VAL A 14 -34.92 26.42 -43.89
C VAL A 14 -34.30 25.08 -43.55
N LEU A 15 -33.22 24.76 -44.25
CA LEU A 15 -32.32 23.67 -43.94
C LEU A 15 -31.71 23.98 -42.56
N ILE A 16 -32.28 23.42 -41.49
CA ILE A 16 -31.60 23.37 -40.20
C ILE A 16 -30.44 22.41 -40.42
N VAL A 17 -29.24 22.98 -40.59
CA VAL A 17 -28.00 22.25 -40.35
C VAL A 17 -28.04 21.90 -38.86
N ILE A 18 -28.61 20.75 -38.55
CA ILE A 18 -28.34 20.06 -37.29
C ILE A 18 -26.86 19.71 -37.41
N THR A 19 -26.00 20.60 -36.94
CA THR A 19 -24.68 20.15 -36.52
C THR A 19 -24.97 19.06 -35.52
N ASN A 20 -24.56 17.83 -35.86
CA ASN A 20 -24.48 16.73 -34.92
C ASN A 20 -23.63 17.26 -33.76
N ILE A 21 -24.26 17.83 -32.74
CA ILE A 21 -23.68 17.83 -31.41
C ILE A 21 -23.68 16.35 -31.09
N VAL A 22 -22.54 15.71 -31.39
CA VAL A 22 -22.19 14.45 -30.77
C VAL A 22 -22.13 14.81 -29.30
N VAL A 23 -23.25 14.61 -28.60
CA VAL A 23 -23.24 14.42 -27.16
C VAL A 23 -22.47 13.12 -27.01
N PHE A 24 -21.14 13.24 -26.96
CA PHE A 24 -20.34 12.19 -26.37
C PHE A 24 -20.94 12.06 -24.99
N ALA A 25 -21.63 10.94 -24.74
CA ALA A 25 -21.91 10.51 -23.39
C ALA A 25 -20.53 10.51 -22.71
N GLN A 26 -20.29 11.55 -21.90
CA GLN A 26 -19.10 11.66 -21.10
C GLN A 26 -19.12 10.39 -20.29
N THR A 27 -18.21 9.44 -20.57
CA THR A 27 -18.12 8.20 -19.83
C THR A 27 -18.11 8.62 -18.37
N GLU A 28 -19.17 8.27 -17.62
CA GLU A 28 -19.38 8.83 -16.28
C GLU A 28 -18.06 8.68 -15.51
N LYS A 29 -17.40 9.80 -15.20
CA LYS A 29 -16.19 9.79 -14.38
C LYS A 29 -16.64 9.33 -13.00
N LYS A 30 -16.74 8.03 -12.77
CA LYS A 30 -17.10 7.50 -11.46
C LYS A 30 -15.88 7.60 -10.55
N PRO A 31 -16.07 7.98 -9.28
CA PRO A 31 -15.02 7.86 -8.31
C PRO A 31 -14.57 6.40 -8.25
N GLN A 32 -13.27 6.17 -8.38
CA GLN A 32 -12.70 4.84 -8.36
C GLN A 32 -11.32 4.87 -7.74
N THR A 33 -10.93 3.79 -7.10
CA THR A 33 -9.58 3.60 -6.57
C THR A 33 -9.28 2.12 -6.40
N THR A 34 -8.00 1.78 -6.40
CA THR A 34 -7.54 0.47 -5.98
C THR A 34 -6.86 0.59 -4.63
N LEU A 35 -7.24 -0.26 -3.68
CA LEU A 35 -6.68 -0.32 -2.34
C LEU A 35 -5.75 -1.54 -2.23
N ALA A 36 -4.48 -1.28 -1.92
CA ALA A 36 -3.49 -2.29 -1.58
C ALA A 36 -3.12 -2.17 -0.09
N VAL A 37 -2.82 -3.30 0.54
CA VAL A 37 -2.33 -3.35 1.92
C VAL A 37 -1.09 -4.23 1.95
N GLU A 38 0.01 -3.69 2.45
CA GLU A 38 1.27 -4.43 2.56
C GLU A 38 1.77 -4.48 4.01
N PRO A 39 1.96 -5.68 4.57
CA PRO A 39 2.54 -5.82 5.89
C PRO A 39 4.07 -5.66 5.83
N LYS A 40 4.64 -5.02 6.84
CA LYS A 40 6.08 -4.88 7.06
C LYS A 40 6.39 -5.09 8.53
N ARG A 41 7.41 -5.88 8.87
CA ARG A 41 7.92 -5.94 10.24
C ARG A 41 8.70 -4.68 10.58
N THR A 42 8.48 -4.18 11.78
CA THR A 42 9.29 -3.12 12.39
C THR A 42 9.59 -3.47 13.84
N GLU A 43 10.46 -2.69 14.48
CA GLU A 43 10.71 -2.81 15.93
C GLU A 43 9.43 -2.70 16.75
N ALA A 44 8.48 -1.88 16.30
CA ALA A 44 7.23 -1.62 17.01
C ALA A 44 6.17 -2.72 16.82
N GLY A 45 6.31 -3.63 15.85
CA GLY A 45 5.24 -4.56 15.51
C GLY A 45 5.20 -4.96 14.04
N ILE A 46 4.00 -5.23 13.55
CA ILE A 46 3.67 -5.35 12.13
C ILE A 46 2.99 -4.06 11.69
N GLU A 47 3.55 -3.40 10.68
CA GLU A 47 2.95 -2.25 10.01
C GLU A 47 2.21 -2.70 8.76
N TYR A 48 0.90 -2.55 8.74
CA TYR A 48 0.07 -2.70 7.55
C TYR A 48 -0.01 -1.33 6.86
N ASN A 49 0.73 -1.17 5.77
CA ASN A 49 0.76 0.06 4.99
C ASN A 49 -0.34 0.02 3.92
N LEU A 50 -1.21 1.01 3.93
CA LEU A 50 -2.33 1.11 2.99
C LEU A 50 -1.96 2.06 1.85
N TYR A 51 -2.11 1.59 0.62
CA TYR A 51 -1.83 2.34 -0.58
C TYR A 51 -3.07 2.48 -1.45
N LEU A 52 -3.22 3.66 -2.05
CA LEU A 52 -4.16 3.90 -3.15
C LEU A 52 -3.42 3.92 -4.47
N GLU A 53 -4.03 3.31 -5.48
CA GLU A 53 -3.53 3.26 -6.85
C GLU A 53 -4.67 3.54 -7.82
N ASN A 54 -4.35 4.04 -9.01
CA ASN A 54 -5.32 4.25 -10.10
C ASN A 54 -6.58 5.01 -9.62
N THR A 55 -6.36 6.07 -8.86
CA THR A 55 -7.41 6.81 -8.17
C THR A 55 -7.96 7.90 -9.07
N ASN A 56 -9.29 8.01 -9.13
CA ASN A 56 -9.99 9.05 -9.88
C ASN A 56 -11.11 9.64 -9.01
N CYS A 57 -11.13 10.97 -8.92
CA CYS A 57 -12.17 11.77 -8.28
C CYS A 57 -12.52 11.34 -6.84
N LEU A 58 -11.58 10.83 -6.05
CA LEU A 58 -11.83 10.29 -4.71
C LEU A 58 -11.91 11.40 -3.64
N SER A 59 -13.01 11.45 -2.90
CA SER A 59 -13.16 12.41 -1.78
C SER A 59 -13.22 11.74 -0.42
N THR A 60 -13.76 10.52 -0.36
CA THR A 60 -13.88 9.75 0.89
C THR A 60 -13.58 8.28 0.66
N LEU A 61 -12.96 7.65 1.64
CA LEU A 61 -12.73 6.22 1.71
C LEU A 61 -13.02 5.74 3.13
N PHE A 62 -13.85 4.71 3.25
CA PHE A 62 -14.09 3.98 4.48
C PHE A 62 -13.67 2.53 4.29
N PHE A 63 -13.07 1.95 5.32
CA PHE A 63 -12.68 0.54 5.34
C PHE A 63 -12.73 -0.01 6.77
N GLU A 64 -12.87 -1.32 6.87
CA GLU A 64 -12.75 -2.06 8.12
C GLU A 64 -11.65 -3.12 8.00
N MET A 65 -10.75 -3.18 8.96
CA MET A 65 -9.72 -4.21 9.06
C MET A 65 -9.86 -4.99 10.36
N ASN A 66 -9.90 -6.30 10.25
CA ASN A 66 -10.04 -7.25 11.35
C ASN A 66 -8.77 -8.09 11.45
N PHE A 67 -8.09 -8.07 12.60
CA PHE A 67 -6.84 -8.79 12.82
C PHE A 67 -7.14 -10.07 13.59
N ASP A 68 -6.38 -11.14 13.38
CA ASP A 68 -6.59 -12.36 14.16
C ASP A 68 -6.43 -12.11 15.69
N GLY A 69 -7.07 -12.96 16.49
CA GLY A 69 -7.15 -12.80 17.94
C GLY A 69 -5.84 -13.06 18.70
N LYS A 70 -4.72 -13.36 18.01
CA LYS A 70 -3.40 -13.46 18.65
C LYS A 70 -2.76 -12.09 18.89
N ASN A 71 -3.39 -11.04 18.35
CA ASN A 71 -2.87 -9.68 18.38
C ASN A 71 -3.55 -8.84 19.46
N VAL A 72 -2.76 -8.04 20.19
CA VAL A 72 -3.26 -6.93 21.03
C VAL A 72 -2.57 -5.66 20.53
N GLY A 73 -3.29 -4.55 20.27
CA GLY A 73 -2.67 -3.46 19.52
C GLY A 73 -3.40 -2.14 19.41
N LYS A 74 -2.70 -1.15 18.86
CA LYS A 74 -3.18 0.21 18.58
C LYS A 74 -2.64 0.68 17.23
N ALA A 75 -3.51 1.03 16.28
CA ALA A 75 -3.07 1.67 15.04
C ALA A 75 -2.87 3.15 15.23
N THR A 76 -2.01 3.64 14.37
CA THR A 76 -1.76 5.06 14.17
C THR A 76 -1.94 5.34 12.69
N LEU A 77 -2.97 6.10 12.31
CA LEU A 77 -3.08 6.61 10.94
C LEU A 77 -2.01 7.68 10.72
N GLU A 78 -1.26 7.55 9.63
CA GLU A 78 -0.30 8.58 9.20
C GLU A 78 -1.01 9.65 8.36
N LYS A 79 -0.61 10.91 8.54
CA LYS A 79 -1.09 12.02 7.71
C LYS A 79 -0.61 11.86 6.28
N ASN A 80 -1.46 12.21 5.32
CA ASN A 80 -1.15 12.20 3.89
C ASN A 80 -1.76 13.45 3.21
N GLU A 81 -1.33 13.75 1.98
CA GLU A 81 -1.82 14.90 1.22
C GLU A 81 -3.15 14.63 0.46
N CYS A 82 -3.57 13.37 0.39
CA CYS A 82 -4.80 12.96 -0.29
C CYS A 82 -6.06 13.28 0.53
N PHE A 83 -5.96 13.41 1.85
CA PHE A 83 -7.11 13.59 2.75
C PHE A 83 -6.81 14.56 3.89
N ASP A 84 -7.75 15.46 4.18
CA ASP A 84 -7.65 16.44 5.28
C ASP A 84 -8.19 15.88 6.60
N ILE A 85 -9.04 14.84 6.52
CA ILE A 85 -9.69 14.19 7.65
C ILE A 85 -9.23 12.74 7.69
N LEU A 86 -8.71 12.34 8.85
CA LEU A 86 -8.29 10.98 9.15
C LEU A 86 -8.87 10.61 10.50
N HIS A 87 -9.71 9.58 10.52
CA HIS A 87 -10.37 9.12 11.74
C HIS A 87 -10.31 7.59 11.86
N THR A 88 -10.06 7.10 13.06
CA THR A 88 -10.15 5.67 13.38
C THR A 88 -10.94 5.41 14.64
N THR A 89 -11.65 4.28 14.63
CA THR A 89 -12.26 3.70 15.82
C THR A 89 -11.74 2.29 16.03
N TRP A 90 -11.49 1.95 17.30
CA TRP A 90 -10.93 0.67 17.74
C TRP A 90 -12.00 -0.14 18.45
N ASN A 91 -12.05 -1.43 18.15
CA ASN A 91 -12.66 -2.42 19.01
C ASN A 91 -11.60 -3.44 19.40
N THR A 92 -11.41 -3.62 20.71
CA THR A 92 -10.42 -4.54 21.29
C THR A 92 -11.07 -5.65 22.12
N ASP A 93 -12.40 -5.72 22.17
CA ASP A 93 -13.13 -6.50 23.16
C ASP A 93 -13.21 -8.01 22.88
N ASN A 94 -12.38 -8.56 21.96
CA ASN A 94 -12.10 -9.99 21.75
C ASN A 94 -11.18 -10.23 20.53
N ARG A 95 -11.37 -9.43 19.48
CA ARG A 95 -10.60 -9.44 18.23
C ARG A 95 -10.36 -7.98 17.86
N ILE A 96 -9.13 -7.61 17.49
CA ILE A 96 -8.85 -6.24 17.09
C ILE A 96 -9.59 -5.95 15.77
N SER A 97 -10.43 -4.92 15.79
CA SER A 97 -11.06 -4.37 14.60
C SER A 97 -10.82 -2.87 14.53
N VAL A 98 -10.54 -2.39 13.32
CA VAL A 98 -10.22 -1.00 13.02
C VAL A 98 -11.15 -0.53 11.93
N LYS A 99 -11.90 0.53 12.20
CA LYS A 99 -12.66 1.26 11.19
C LYS A 99 -11.90 2.53 10.84
N GLY A 100 -11.48 2.65 9.60
CA GLY A 100 -10.79 3.82 9.08
C GLY A 100 -11.71 4.68 8.22
N TYR A 101 -11.67 5.99 8.44
CA TYR A 101 -12.32 6.98 7.59
C TYR A 101 -11.29 8.02 7.13
N LEU A 102 -11.20 8.17 5.82
CA LEU A 102 -10.36 9.15 5.14
C LEU A 102 -11.29 10.10 4.36
N GLY A 103 -11.15 11.40 4.54
CA GLY A 103 -12.05 12.39 3.94
C GLY A 103 -11.32 13.66 3.49
N ARG A 104 -11.81 14.26 2.41
CA ARG A 104 -11.43 15.60 1.95
C ARG A 104 -12.50 16.61 2.32
N THR A 105 -12.09 17.82 2.67
CA THR A 105 -13.02 18.91 3.00
C THR A 105 -13.31 19.82 1.81
N GLY A 106 -14.51 20.40 1.82
CA GLY A 106 -14.97 21.34 0.80
C GLY A 106 -15.58 20.70 -0.45
N ASN A 107 -16.35 21.49 -1.19
CA ASN A 107 -17.01 21.07 -2.43
C ASN A 107 -16.06 21.20 -3.63
N LYS A 108 -14.95 20.46 -3.59
CA LYS A 108 -13.96 20.45 -4.66
C LYS A 108 -13.92 19.09 -5.33
N MET A 109 -13.48 19.07 -6.59
CA MET A 109 -13.22 17.83 -7.31
C MET A 109 -12.33 16.90 -6.47
N GLY A 110 -12.67 15.62 -6.45
CA GLY A 110 -11.95 14.61 -5.68
C GLY A 110 -10.53 14.38 -6.19
N PHE A 111 -9.71 13.77 -5.34
CA PHE A 111 -8.33 13.45 -5.63
C PHE A 111 -8.22 12.43 -6.78
N SER A 112 -7.29 12.69 -7.70
CA SER A 112 -6.98 11.78 -8.81
C SER A 112 -5.48 11.61 -8.94
N SER A 113 -5.01 10.38 -9.09
CA SER A 113 -3.62 10.06 -9.39
C SER A 113 -3.51 8.64 -9.92
N ASN A 114 -2.59 8.43 -10.87
CA ASN A 114 -2.20 7.09 -11.31
C ASN A 114 -1.06 6.52 -10.46
N GLU A 115 -0.45 7.34 -9.59
CA GLU A 115 0.65 6.92 -8.73
C GLU A 115 0.16 6.05 -7.58
N ARG A 116 1.08 5.24 -7.05
CA ARG A 116 0.88 4.50 -5.82
C ARG A 116 1.17 5.41 -4.63
N ILE A 117 0.17 5.67 -3.81
CA ILE A 117 0.26 6.64 -2.72
C ILE A 117 -0.06 5.97 -1.41
N LYS A 118 0.86 6.05 -0.45
CA LYS A 118 0.61 5.61 0.92
C LYS A 118 -0.35 6.58 1.60
N VAL A 119 -1.51 6.09 2.05
CA VAL A 119 -2.55 6.94 2.67
C VAL A 119 -2.77 6.65 4.14
N ALA A 120 -2.39 5.47 4.61
CA ALA A 120 -2.51 5.12 6.00
C ALA A 120 -1.49 4.04 6.37
N LYS A 121 -1.30 3.90 7.68
CA LYS A 121 -0.56 2.83 8.30
C LYS A 121 -1.38 2.31 9.46
N ILE A 122 -1.35 1.01 9.69
CA ILE A 122 -1.91 0.40 10.88
C ILE A 122 -0.81 -0.40 11.55
N VAL A 123 -0.55 -0.13 12.82
CA VAL A 123 0.50 -0.80 13.59
C VAL A 123 -0.15 -1.77 14.54
N ILE A 124 0.26 -3.03 14.46
CA ILE A 124 -0.10 -4.07 15.41
C ILE A 124 1.17 -4.43 16.18
N PRO A 125 1.31 -4.01 17.45
CA PRO A 125 2.47 -4.37 18.25
C PRO A 125 2.46 -5.86 18.53
N ILE A 126 3.62 -6.47 18.29
CA ILE A 126 3.90 -7.86 18.61
C ILE A 126 5.32 -7.94 19.16
N ASP A 127 5.55 -8.84 20.12
CA ASP A 127 6.87 -9.02 20.73
C ASP A 127 7.93 -9.43 19.71
N VAL A 128 9.18 -9.10 20.00
CA VAL A 128 10.33 -9.50 19.16
C VAL A 128 10.42 -11.01 18.99
N SER A 129 10.02 -11.78 20.01
CA SER A 129 9.98 -13.26 19.97
C SER A 129 8.74 -13.83 19.29
N SER A 130 7.78 -13.01 18.86
CA SER A 130 6.57 -13.50 18.21
C SER A 130 6.90 -14.10 16.83
N ALA A 131 6.50 -15.35 16.63
CA ALA A 131 6.65 -16.07 15.37
C ALA A 131 5.33 -16.75 14.96
N GLY A 132 5.17 -16.99 13.67
CA GLY A 132 3.98 -17.62 13.08
C GLY A 132 3.23 -16.71 12.13
N GLU A 133 2.09 -17.21 11.63
CA GLU A 133 1.23 -16.48 10.70
C GLU A 133 0.30 -15.52 11.45
N PHE A 134 0.28 -14.28 10.96
CA PHE A 134 -0.58 -13.17 11.35
C PHE A 134 -1.48 -12.79 10.18
N ILE A 135 -2.78 -12.72 10.41
CA ILE A 135 -3.78 -12.47 9.37
C ILE A 135 -4.54 -11.17 9.67
N ALA A 136 -4.65 -10.33 8.65
CA ALA A 136 -5.50 -9.15 8.65
C ALA A 136 -6.51 -9.23 7.49
N ASP A 137 -7.79 -9.24 7.83
CA ASP A 137 -8.88 -9.26 6.86
C ASP A 137 -9.40 -7.84 6.64
N ILE A 138 -9.45 -7.39 5.38
CA ILE A 138 -10.07 -6.13 5.01
C ILE A 138 -11.48 -6.37 4.46
N SER A 139 -12.43 -5.54 4.90
CA SER A 139 -13.84 -5.65 4.60
C SER A 139 -14.50 -4.27 4.60
N ASN A 140 -15.78 -4.23 4.20
CA ASN A 140 -16.61 -3.01 4.23
C ASN A 140 -15.95 -1.80 3.55
N VAL A 141 -15.23 -2.03 2.45
CA VAL A 141 -14.50 -0.98 1.74
C VAL A 141 -15.47 -0.25 0.81
N ILE A 142 -15.67 1.04 1.06
CA ILE A 142 -16.55 1.89 0.27
C ILE A 142 -15.91 3.26 0.03
N CYS A 143 -16.18 3.85 -1.13
CA CYS A 143 -15.71 5.20 -1.44
C CYS A 143 -16.82 6.06 -2.06
N ALA A 144 -16.59 7.36 -2.01
CA ALA A 144 -17.38 8.35 -2.71
C ALA A 144 -16.49 9.52 -3.12
N GLY A 145 -16.98 10.31 -4.08
CA GLY A 145 -16.17 11.33 -4.72
C GLY A 145 -16.95 12.37 -5.48
N ILE A 146 -16.35 13.55 -5.66
CA ILE A 146 -16.91 14.66 -6.43
C ILE A 146 -16.21 14.69 -7.78
N THR A 147 -16.99 14.62 -8.87
CA THR A 147 -16.49 14.37 -10.23
C THR A 147 -16.32 15.66 -11.04
N GLU A 148 -16.88 16.76 -10.54
CA GLU A 148 -16.89 18.09 -11.14
C GLU A 148 -16.86 19.19 -10.07
N THR A 149 -16.41 20.39 -10.43
CA THR A 149 -16.37 21.53 -9.52
C THR A 149 -17.79 21.89 -9.05
N ASP A 150 -17.95 22.15 -7.74
CA ASP A 150 -19.25 22.42 -7.10
C ASP A 150 -20.29 21.28 -7.22
N GLY A 151 -19.88 20.10 -7.67
CA GLY A 151 -20.71 18.91 -7.76
C GLY A 151 -20.99 18.27 -6.39
N THR A 152 -22.00 17.40 -6.36
CA THR A 152 -22.29 16.57 -5.19
C THR A 152 -21.48 15.29 -5.19
N ALA A 153 -21.11 14.78 -4.02
CA ALA A 153 -20.43 13.50 -3.93
C ALA A 153 -21.33 12.36 -4.42
N VAL A 154 -20.80 11.51 -5.30
CA VAL A 154 -21.45 10.30 -5.79
C VAL A 154 -20.72 9.07 -5.29
N LYS A 155 -21.43 7.95 -5.17
CA LYS A 155 -20.84 6.67 -4.79
C LYS A 155 -19.82 6.23 -5.83
N GLY A 156 -18.68 5.73 -5.37
CA GLY A 156 -17.63 5.17 -6.20
C GLY A 156 -17.48 3.66 -6.08
N GLU A 157 -16.43 3.16 -6.72
CA GLU A 157 -15.99 1.77 -6.67
C GLU A 157 -14.58 1.66 -6.05
N VAL A 158 -14.37 0.63 -5.24
CA VAL A 158 -13.05 0.29 -4.71
C VAL A 158 -12.70 -1.12 -5.13
N LYS A 159 -11.60 -1.28 -5.84
CA LYS A 159 -10.99 -2.59 -6.07
C LYS A 159 -10.00 -2.87 -4.95
N VAL A 160 -10.17 -3.95 -4.22
CA VAL A 160 -9.22 -4.37 -3.17
C VAL A 160 -8.33 -5.46 -3.76
N TYR A 161 -7.01 -5.30 -3.71
CA TYR A 161 -6.09 -6.29 -4.28
C TYR A 161 -6.18 -7.64 -3.59
N GLU A 162 -6.12 -7.64 -2.27
CA GLU A 162 -6.22 -8.83 -1.43
C GLU A 162 -7.04 -8.50 -0.19
N THR A 163 -8.03 -9.34 0.10
CA THR A 163 -8.93 -9.14 1.23
C THR A 163 -8.46 -9.83 2.51
N SER A 164 -7.50 -10.75 2.43
CA SER A 164 -6.91 -11.47 3.56
C SER A 164 -5.39 -11.38 3.47
N ILE A 165 -4.79 -10.42 4.17
CA ILE A 165 -3.37 -10.16 4.17
C ILE A 165 -2.68 -11.06 5.19
N LYS A 166 -1.74 -11.88 4.71
CA LYS A 166 -0.96 -12.78 5.55
C LYS A 166 0.45 -12.25 5.74
N TYR A 167 0.91 -12.27 6.98
CA TYR A 167 2.29 -11.96 7.34
C TYR A 167 2.86 -13.08 8.22
N SER A 168 3.98 -13.67 7.80
CA SER A 168 4.66 -14.73 8.54
C SER A 168 5.82 -14.13 9.32
N ALA A 169 5.64 -13.92 10.62
CA ALA A 169 6.74 -13.48 11.47
C ALA A 169 7.67 -14.66 11.77
N LYS A 170 8.99 -14.40 11.71
CA LYS A 170 10.04 -15.33 12.12
C LYS A 170 10.70 -14.84 13.41
N GLU A 171 11.40 -15.74 14.10
CA GLU A 171 12.20 -15.40 15.29
C GLU A 171 13.29 -14.35 15.02
N CYS A 172 13.66 -14.18 13.75
CA CYS A 172 14.54 -13.13 13.25
C CYS A 172 13.94 -12.45 12.03
N SER A 173 14.02 -11.13 11.96
CA SER A 173 13.59 -10.33 10.82
C SER A 173 14.67 -9.33 10.45
N ILE A 174 14.89 -9.12 9.16
CA ILE A 174 15.78 -8.08 8.65
C ILE A 174 14.96 -6.79 8.55
N LEU A 175 15.33 -5.76 9.31
CA LEU A 175 14.65 -4.48 9.31
C LEU A 175 15.19 -3.55 8.22
N ASP A 176 16.51 -3.56 8.06
CA ASP A 176 17.26 -2.80 7.07
C ASP A 176 18.62 -3.46 6.83
N PHE A 177 19.28 -3.11 5.72
CA PHE A 177 20.67 -3.49 5.52
C PHE A 177 21.40 -2.49 4.62
N SER A 178 22.70 -2.34 4.86
CA SER A 178 23.64 -1.65 3.98
C SER A 178 24.62 -2.65 3.40
N GLN A 179 25.58 -2.17 2.61
CA GLN A 179 26.63 -3.03 2.06
C GLN A 179 27.41 -3.77 3.16
N ASP A 180 27.66 -3.16 4.31
CA ASP A 180 28.52 -3.66 5.39
C ASP A 180 27.82 -3.90 6.72
N ALA A 181 26.49 -3.83 6.76
CA ALA A 181 25.74 -4.02 8.00
C ALA A 181 24.32 -4.52 7.74
N VAL A 182 23.79 -5.25 8.71
CA VAL A 182 22.40 -5.72 8.70
C VAL A 182 21.78 -5.34 10.04
N ASP A 183 20.64 -4.67 9.97
CA ASP A 183 19.82 -4.36 11.15
C ASP A 183 18.75 -5.44 11.30
N ILE A 184 18.75 -6.13 12.43
CA ILE A 184 17.85 -7.24 12.68
C ILE A 184 17.02 -7.06 13.93
N LEU A 185 15.82 -7.61 13.87
CA LEU A 185 14.97 -7.83 15.03
C LEU A 185 15.04 -9.32 15.39
N SER A 186 15.65 -9.65 16.52
CA SER A 186 15.68 -11.03 17.03
C SER A 186 15.69 -11.07 18.55
N SER A 187 15.10 -12.13 19.12
CA SER A 187 14.93 -12.29 20.57
C SER A 187 16.19 -12.81 21.28
N LYS A 188 17.16 -13.34 20.54
CA LYS A 188 18.39 -13.94 21.07
C LYS A 188 19.55 -13.72 20.11
N ALA A 189 20.75 -13.68 20.67
CA ALA A 189 21.96 -13.73 19.86
C ALA A 189 22.16 -15.15 19.30
N GLN A 190 22.56 -15.26 18.04
CA GLN A 190 22.75 -16.56 17.39
C GLN A 190 23.86 -16.53 16.35
N ASN A 191 24.64 -17.61 16.30
CA ASN A 191 25.60 -17.85 15.22
C ASN A 191 24.83 -18.30 13.98
N VAL A 192 25.01 -17.57 12.90
CA VAL A 192 24.30 -17.77 11.63
C VAL A 192 25.24 -17.59 10.46
N ASP A 193 24.82 -18.07 9.30
CA ASP A 193 25.44 -17.71 8.03
C ASP A 193 24.65 -16.57 7.40
N VAL A 194 25.29 -15.41 7.21
CA VAL A 194 24.76 -14.28 6.45
C VAL A 194 25.29 -14.37 5.03
N ILE A 195 24.37 -14.32 4.06
CA ILE A 195 24.67 -14.49 2.64
C ILE A 195 24.24 -13.23 1.91
N PHE A 196 25.18 -12.58 1.24
CA PHE A 196 24.93 -11.53 0.27
C PHE A 196 24.95 -12.11 -1.14
N ALA A 197 23.99 -11.70 -1.96
CA ALA A 197 23.91 -12.06 -3.37
C ALA A 197 23.65 -10.79 -4.19
N ALA A 198 24.53 -10.51 -5.14
CA ALA A 198 24.47 -9.37 -6.03
C ALA A 198 24.02 -9.83 -7.42
N TYR A 199 23.10 -9.08 -8.04
CA TYR A 199 22.51 -9.41 -9.34
C TYR A 199 22.66 -8.26 -10.33
N ASP A 200 22.83 -8.59 -11.61
CA ASP A 200 22.82 -7.63 -12.71
C ASP A 200 21.39 -7.17 -13.09
N GLU A 201 21.29 -6.29 -14.09
CA GLU A 201 20.03 -5.74 -14.63
C GLU A 201 19.06 -6.81 -15.14
N ASN A 202 19.57 -7.99 -15.51
CA ASN A 202 18.77 -9.10 -16.00
C ASN A 202 18.37 -10.06 -14.88
N GLY A 203 18.71 -9.74 -13.63
CA GLY A 203 18.48 -10.59 -12.46
C GLY A 203 19.42 -11.80 -12.39
N LYS A 204 20.53 -11.81 -13.14
CA LYS A 204 21.52 -12.88 -13.08
C LYS A 204 22.49 -12.61 -11.92
N LEU A 205 22.78 -13.66 -11.15
CA LEU A 205 23.76 -13.60 -10.06
C LEU A 205 25.14 -13.25 -10.62
N VAL A 206 25.73 -12.15 -10.14
CA VAL A 206 27.08 -11.71 -10.50
C VAL A 206 28.11 -12.04 -9.43
N SER A 207 27.73 -11.97 -8.15
CA SER A 207 28.60 -12.25 -7.03
C SER A 207 27.80 -12.70 -5.82
N ALA A 208 28.42 -13.51 -4.95
CA ALA A 208 27.87 -13.88 -3.68
C ALA A 208 28.98 -13.97 -2.63
N HIS A 209 28.64 -13.61 -1.40
CA HIS A 209 29.55 -13.70 -0.27
C HIS A 209 28.81 -14.25 0.94
N LYS A 210 29.53 -15.03 1.75
CA LYS A 210 29.00 -15.63 2.97
C LYS A 210 29.93 -15.30 4.12
N GLU A 211 29.36 -14.82 5.20
CA GLU A 211 30.02 -14.62 6.46
C GLU A 211 29.34 -15.45 7.56
N ASN A 212 30.14 -16.06 8.43
CA ASN A 212 29.62 -16.67 9.64
C ASN A 212 29.82 -15.70 10.80
N VAL A 213 28.72 -15.30 11.43
CA VAL A 213 28.72 -14.22 12.43
C VAL A 213 27.72 -14.50 13.54
N THR A 214 28.01 -14.03 14.74
CA THR A 214 27.04 -13.96 15.83
C THR A 214 26.19 -12.70 15.65
N LEU A 215 24.96 -12.83 15.19
CA LEU A 215 24.04 -11.70 15.12
C LEU A 215 23.40 -11.43 16.49
N GLN A 216 23.24 -10.16 16.82
CA GLN A 216 22.52 -9.65 18.00
C GLN A 216 21.38 -8.73 17.55
N GLN A 217 20.43 -8.43 18.43
CA GLN A 217 19.37 -7.45 18.10
C GLN A 217 19.98 -6.09 17.74
N GLY A 218 19.43 -5.46 16.70
CA GLY A 218 19.87 -4.18 16.17
C GLY A 218 20.89 -4.31 15.03
N LYS A 219 21.67 -3.25 14.85
CA LYS A 219 22.66 -3.15 13.76
C LYS A 219 23.91 -3.98 14.04
N ASN A 220 24.18 -4.93 13.15
CA ASN A 220 25.39 -5.76 13.16
C ASN A 220 26.28 -5.37 11.98
N LYS A 221 27.57 -5.16 12.24
CA LYS A 221 28.56 -4.92 11.18
C LYS A 221 29.05 -6.25 10.62
N LEU A 222 29.24 -6.29 9.31
CA LEU A 222 29.64 -7.47 8.55
C LEU A 222 30.92 -7.18 7.77
N ASP A 223 31.74 -8.21 7.59
CA ASP A 223 32.89 -8.17 6.69
C ASP A 223 32.46 -8.55 5.28
N VAL A 224 32.33 -7.54 4.43
CA VAL A 224 31.92 -7.69 3.02
C VAL A 224 33.08 -7.46 2.05
N SER A 225 34.33 -7.54 2.52
CA SER A 225 35.49 -7.34 1.64
C SER A 225 35.57 -8.35 0.48
N GLY A 226 34.85 -9.47 0.60
CA GLY A 226 34.78 -10.52 -0.41
C GLY A 226 33.70 -10.34 -1.49
N ILE A 227 32.93 -9.25 -1.49
CA ILE A 227 31.90 -8.99 -2.50
C ILE A 227 32.10 -7.63 -3.17
N ASP A 228 32.12 -7.64 -4.49
CA ASP A 228 32.06 -6.43 -5.31
C ASP A 228 30.61 -6.11 -5.65
N PHE A 229 30.10 -5.02 -5.09
CA PHE A 229 28.77 -4.54 -5.39
C PHE A 229 28.73 -3.64 -6.64
N THR A 230 29.85 -3.23 -7.22
CA THR A 230 29.91 -2.16 -8.24
C THR A 230 29.04 -2.46 -9.47
N ASN A 231 29.04 -3.70 -9.95
CA ASN A 231 28.30 -4.11 -11.16
C ASN A 231 26.93 -4.74 -10.87
N SER A 232 26.30 -4.35 -9.76
CA SER A 232 25.00 -4.89 -9.37
C SER A 232 23.91 -3.84 -9.36
N GLU A 233 22.77 -4.21 -9.94
CA GLU A 233 21.52 -3.45 -9.92
C GLU A 233 20.67 -3.81 -8.71
N SER A 234 20.85 -5.00 -8.15
CA SER A 234 20.21 -5.36 -6.89
C SER A 234 21.10 -6.22 -6.01
N ILE A 235 20.90 -6.07 -4.71
CA ILE A 235 21.59 -6.84 -3.68
C ILE A 235 20.53 -7.48 -2.79
N SER A 236 20.66 -8.77 -2.55
CA SER A 236 19.85 -9.50 -1.57
C SER A 236 20.69 -9.95 -0.40
N VAL A 237 20.10 -9.93 0.79
CA VAL A 237 20.66 -10.53 1.99
C VAL A 237 19.74 -11.64 2.50
N MET A 238 20.35 -12.74 2.91
CA MET A 238 19.68 -13.90 3.50
C MET A 238 20.43 -14.28 4.78
N ILE A 239 19.68 -14.61 5.84
CA ILE A 239 20.25 -15.08 7.11
C ILE A 239 19.76 -16.49 7.35
N TRP A 240 20.68 -17.45 7.46
CA TRP A 240 20.39 -18.87 7.62
C TRP A 240 20.97 -19.40 8.94
N ASP A 241 20.29 -20.35 9.58
CA ASP A 241 20.80 -21.00 10.80
C ASP A 241 22.19 -21.58 10.56
N SER A 242 22.34 -22.27 9.43
CA SER A 242 23.62 -22.65 8.84
C SER A 242 23.41 -23.11 7.40
N MET A 243 24.44 -22.98 6.57
CA MET A 243 24.49 -23.56 5.22
C MET A 243 24.30 -25.07 5.22
N ALA A 244 24.68 -25.77 6.28
CA ALA A 244 24.48 -27.22 6.40
C ALA A 244 23.00 -27.58 6.58
N SER A 245 22.26 -26.75 7.33
CA SER A 245 20.83 -26.97 7.57
C SER A 245 19.94 -26.53 6.39
N MET A 246 20.44 -25.60 5.56
CA MET A 246 19.65 -24.92 4.52
C MET A 246 18.35 -24.28 5.06
N ARG A 247 18.31 -23.95 6.36
CA ARG A 247 17.13 -23.38 7.01
C ARG A 247 17.26 -21.85 7.10
N PRO A 248 16.35 -21.09 6.46
CA PRO A 248 16.35 -19.64 6.57
C PRO A 248 15.91 -19.24 7.98
N PHE A 249 16.73 -18.42 8.63
CA PHE A 249 16.47 -17.87 9.96
C PHE A 249 15.63 -16.59 9.89
N ALA A 250 15.81 -15.80 8.83
CA ALA A 250 15.00 -14.61 8.51
C ALA A 250 14.41 -14.70 7.10
N ASP A 251 13.56 -13.73 6.74
CA ASP A 251 13.15 -13.53 5.35
C ASP A 251 14.28 -12.88 4.53
N LYS A 252 14.26 -13.14 3.22
CA LYS A 252 15.19 -12.49 2.28
C LYS A 252 14.80 -11.02 2.15
N ALA A 253 15.76 -10.12 2.32
CA ALA A 253 15.60 -8.71 2.00
C ALA A 253 16.37 -8.38 0.71
N THR A 254 15.86 -7.44 -0.09
CA THR A 254 16.48 -7.01 -1.35
C THR A 254 16.41 -5.50 -1.47
N ILE A 255 17.52 -4.88 -1.87
CA ILE A 255 17.61 -3.47 -2.27
C ILE A 255 17.90 -3.45 -3.76
N ASN A 256 17.11 -2.69 -4.51
CA ASN A 256 17.41 -2.31 -5.88
C ASN A 256 18.15 -0.97 -5.85
N LYS A 257 19.17 -0.82 -6.67
CA LYS A 257 19.94 0.42 -6.80
C LYS A 257 19.32 1.40 -7.78
#